data_AF-A0A2E0W0F4-F1
#
_entry.id   AF-A0A2E0W0F4-F1
#
_cell.length_a   1.000
_cell.length_b   1.000
_cell.length_c   1.000
_cell.angle_alpha   90.00
_cell.angle_beta   90.00
_cell.angle_gamma   90.00
#
_symmetry.space_group_name_H-M   'P 1'
#
loop_
_entity.id
_entity.type
_entity.pdbx_description
1 polymer ?
#
loop_
_entity_poly.entity_id
_entity_poly.type
_entity_poly.pdbx_seq_one_letter_code
_entity_poly.pdbx_strand_id
1 'polypeptide(L)'
;MLVFGETGIPIIVFPSTLGRYYTPKDLGFIHSLQELINSNKIKVYCPDSIVNQTWLNFNISPEERIQNHLAYEQTIIKDVIEFAKYDTENEKVILCGYEFGAYYSLNLAFKYPDLVKGIYAFCGIYDMKQFILGHYDDEAYYNNPLDYIPNLNDPWYLDQIKDMSITIVTGNFDNHLDESKRISQILNQKKIGHTFAYIEGLGKNWDKAREVFQFYVSNL
;
A
#
# COMPACT_ATOMS: atom_id res chain seq x y z
N MET A 1 -15.17 0.98 -7.78
CA MET A 1 -13.99 1.86 -7.59
C MET A 1 -14.30 3.24 -8.17
N LEU A 2 -13.56 4.29 -7.78
CA LEU A 2 -13.52 5.56 -8.53
C LEU A 2 -12.26 5.59 -9.40
N VAL A 3 -12.33 6.30 -10.53
CA VAL A 3 -11.22 6.46 -11.48
C VAL A 3 -11.11 7.92 -11.88
N PHE A 4 -9.89 8.45 -11.97
CA PHE A 4 -9.61 9.85 -12.30
C PHE A 4 -8.46 9.95 -13.32
N GLY A 5 -8.67 10.75 -14.36
CA GLY A 5 -7.71 10.91 -15.47
C GLY A 5 -8.03 10.01 -16.66
N GLU A 6 -7.38 10.28 -17.79
CA GLU A 6 -7.63 9.58 -19.06
C GLU A 6 -6.54 8.54 -19.36
N THR A 7 -5.27 8.88 -19.11
CA THR A 7 -4.10 8.02 -19.33
C THR A 7 -2.92 8.47 -18.43
N GLY A 8 -1.76 7.83 -18.59
CA GLY A 8 -0.55 8.09 -17.81
C GLY A 8 -0.15 6.88 -16.95
N ILE A 9 0.78 7.08 -16.02
CA ILE A 9 1.21 6.02 -15.11
C ILE A 9 0.01 5.63 -14.22
N PRO A 10 -0.42 4.35 -14.19
CA PRO A 10 -1.52 3.91 -13.35
C PRO A 10 -1.11 3.88 -11.88
N ILE A 11 -1.88 4.58 -11.03
CA ILE A 11 -1.69 4.62 -9.58
C ILE A 11 -2.94 4.07 -8.90
N ILE A 12 -2.77 3.00 -8.12
CA ILE A 12 -3.81 2.45 -7.26
C ILE A 12 -3.68 3.11 -5.89
N VAL A 13 -4.70 3.87 -5.47
CA VAL A 13 -4.74 4.53 -4.16
C VAL A 13 -5.74 3.80 -3.27
N PHE A 14 -5.22 2.97 -2.37
CA PHE A 14 -6.01 2.29 -1.35
C PHE A 14 -6.49 3.29 -0.30
N PRO A 15 -7.73 3.12 0.22
CA PRO A 15 -8.23 3.95 1.29
C PRO A 15 -7.51 3.66 2.62
N SER A 16 -7.63 4.60 3.57
CA SER A 16 -7.22 4.39 4.96
C SER A 16 -8.06 3.31 5.65
N THR A 17 -7.73 2.96 6.91
CA THR A 17 -8.29 1.81 7.64
C THR A 17 -9.81 1.70 7.51
N LEU A 18 -10.56 2.69 7.96
CA LEU A 18 -12.02 2.67 7.88
C LEU A 18 -12.55 3.43 6.65
N GLY A 19 -11.65 3.75 5.71
CA GLY A 19 -11.97 4.42 4.48
C GLY A 19 -12.61 3.50 3.46
N ARG A 20 -13.23 4.12 2.46
CA ARG A 20 -13.84 3.49 1.29
C ARG A 20 -13.22 4.06 0.03
N TYR A 21 -13.58 3.49 -1.11
CA TYR A 21 -13.11 3.94 -2.43
C TYR A 21 -13.23 5.46 -2.70
N TYR A 22 -14.14 6.19 -2.01
CA TYR A 22 -14.30 7.64 -2.12
C TYR A 22 -13.45 8.45 -1.13
N THR A 23 -12.87 7.82 -0.10
CA THR A 23 -12.09 8.49 0.95
C THR A 23 -10.89 9.26 0.40
N PRO A 24 -10.09 8.76 -0.56
CA PRO A 24 -9.01 9.55 -1.16
C PRO A 24 -9.51 10.85 -1.82
N LYS A 25 -10.69 10.82 -2.44
CA LYS A 25 -11.33 12.00 -3.05
C LYS A 25 -11.83 12.97 -1.97
N ASP A 26 -12.56 12.47 -0.98
CA ASP A 26 -13.21 13.30 0.03
C ASP A 26 -12.20 13.96 0.99
N LEU A 27 -11.07 13.31 1.24
CA LEU A 27 -9.94 13.89 1.96
C LEU A 27 -9.05 14.77 1.06
N GLY A 28 -9.38 14.89 -0.23
CA GLY A 28 -8.75 15.75 -1.21
C GLY A 28 -7.34 15.35 -1.64
N PHE A 29 -6.93 14.10 -1.43
CA PHE A 29 -5.71 13.54 -2.03
C PHE A 29 -5.79 13.50 -3.56
N ILE A 30 -6.97 13.22 -4.13
CA ILE A 30 -7.16 13.28 -5.58
C ILE A 30 -7.03 14.70 -6.11
N HIS A 31 -7.58 15.68 -5.39
CA HIS A 31 -7.49 17.08 -5.78
C HIS A 31 -6.05 17.60 -5.73
N SER A 32 -5.23 17.16 -4.76
CA SER A 32 -3.83 17.58 -4.71
C SER A 32 -2.98 17.05 -5.86
N LEU A 33 -3.44 16.02 -6.59
CA LEU A 33 -2.80 15.50 -7.79
C LEU A 33 -3.40 16.03 -9.11
N GLN A 34 -4.30 17.01 -9.04
CA GLN A 34 -5.08 17.45 -10.20
C GLN A 34 -4.20 17.91 -11.37
N GLU A 35 -3.05 18.54 -11.12
CA GLU A 35 -2.13 18.94 -12.19
C GLU A 35 -1.56 17.74 -12.95
N LEU A 36 -1.19 16.66 -12.25
CA LEU A 36 -0.68 15.43 -12.88
C LEU A 36 -1.77 14.69 -13.65
N ILE A 37 -2.99 14.65 -13.07
CA ILE A 37 -4.16 14.03 -13.69
C ILE A 37 -4.54 14.79 -14.97
N ASN A 38 -4.68 16.11 -14.90
CA ASN A 38 -5.09 16.94 -16.04
C ASN A 38 -4.02 17.00 -17.14
N SER A 39 -2.75 16.81 -16.80
CA SER A 39 -1.65 16.72 -17.76
C SER A 39 -1.40 15.30 -18.28
N ASN A 40 -2.28 14.33 -17.97
CA ASN A 40 -2.19 12.93 -18.37
C ASN A 40 -0.87 12.25 -17.97
N LYS A 41 -0.21 12.74 -16.90
CA LYS A 41 0.99 12.10 -16.35
C LYS A 41 0.64 10.84 -15.56
N ILE A 42 -0.53 10.85 -14.91
CA ILE A 42 -1.02 9.74 -14.10
C ILE A 42 -2.51 9.50 -14.34
N LYS A 43 -2.93 8.26 -14.12
CA LYS A 43 -4.35 7.88 -13.99
C LYS A 43 -4.53 7.17 -12.65
N VAL A 44 -5.50 7.62 -11.87
CA VAL A 44 -5.67 7.19 -10.49
C VAL A 44 -6.90 6.30 -10.34
N TYR A 45 -6.73 5.16 -9.70
CA TYR A 45 -7.77 4.17 -9.40
C TYR A 45 -7.91 4.03 -7.89
N CYS A 46 -9.12 4.19 -7.37
CA CYS A 46 -9.41 4.07 -5.95
C CYS A 46 -10.33 2.86 -5.73
N PRO A 47 -9.79 1.64 -5.51
CA PRO A 47 -10.58 0.48 -5.16
C PRO A 47 -11.21 0.63 -3.77
N ASP A 48 -12.22 -0.19 -3.49
CA ASP A 48 -12.81 -0.23 -2.16
C ASP A 48 -11.99 -1.12 -1.22
N SER A 49 -12.06 -0.88 0.08
CA SER A 49 -11.46 -1.76 1.09
C SER A 49 -12.53 -2.64 1.72
N ILE A 50 -12.17 -3.88 2.02
CA ILE A 50 -13.00 -4.79 2.80
C ILE A 50 -12.42 -5.07 4.19
N VAL A 51 -11.62 -4.17 4.76
CA VAL A 51 -10.90 -4.44 6.04
C VAL A 51 -11.85 -4.89 7.17
N ASN A 52 -13.08 -4.37 7.18
CA ASN A 52 -14.12 -4.73 8.17
C ASN A 52 -14.73 -6.13 7.95
N GLN A 53 -14.42 -6.78 6.83
CA GLN A 53 -14.76 -8.16 6.50
C GLN A 53 -13.54 -9.08 6.62
N THR A 54 -12.34 -8.51 6.75
CA THR A 54 -11.05 -9.20 6.90
C THR A 54 -10.45 -8.92 8.29
N TRP A 55 -9.37 -8.15 8.36
CA TRP A 55 -8.53 -7.94 9.54
C TRP A 55 -9.26 -7.34 10.75
N LEU A 56 -10.27 -6.50 10.51
CA LEU A 56 -11.08 -5.89 11.57
C LEU A 56 -12.39 -6.61 11.84
N ASN A 57 -12.65 -7.76 11.19
CA ASN A 57 -13.84 -8.54 11.45
C ASN A 57 -13.65 -9.47 12.65
N PHE A 58 -13.79 -8.93 13.86
CA PHE A 58 -13.59 -9.72 15.08
C PHE A 58 -14.71 -10.75 15.38
N ASN A 59 -15.74 -10.82 14.54
CA ASN A 59 -16.86 -11.76 14.67
C ASN A 59 -16.64 -13.10 13.95
N ILE A 60 -15.60 -13.22 13.13
CA ILE A 60 -15.20 -14.45 12.43
C ILE A 60 -13.85 -14.95 12.95
N SER A 61 -13.52 -16.22 12.66
CA SER A 61 -12.23 -16.80 13.06
C SER A 61 -11.05 -16.09 12.37
N PRO A 62 -9.85 -16.08 12.99
CA PRO A 62 -8.65 -15.55 12.35
C PRO A 62 -8.36 -16.16 10.97
N GLU A 63 -8.57 -17.47 10.80
CA GLU A 63 -8.44 -18.18 9.53
C GLU A 63 -9.38 -17.59 8.47
N GLU A 64 -10.67 -17.40 8.80
CA GLU A 64 -11.63 -16.78 7.88
C GLU A 64 -11.24 -15.33 7.51
N ARG A 65 -10.63 -14.56 8.42
CA ARG A 65 -10.13 -13.20 8.09
C ARG A 65 -9.06 -13.24 7.02
N ILE A 66 -8.12 -14.19 7.15
CA ILE A 66 -7.01 -14.38 6.20
C ILE A 66 -7.57 -14.86 4.86
N GLN A 67 -8.47 -15.84 4.85
CA GLN A 67 -9.11 -16.33 3.63
C GLN A 67 -9.87 -15.23 2.89
N ASN A 68 -10.63 -14.39 3.62
CA ASN A 68 -11.29 -13.23 3.02
C ASN A 68 -10.27 -12.21 2.47
N HIS A 69 -9.14 -12.01 3.16
CA HIS A 69 -8.07 -11.14 2.68
C HIS A 69 -7.43 -11.67 1.39
N LEU A 70 -7.15 -12.98 1.31
CA LEU A 70 -6.61 -13.62 0.11
C LEU A 70 -7.59 -13.53 -1.06
N ALA A 71 -8.89 -13.70 -0.82
CA ALA A 71 -9.90 -13.49 -1.85
C ALA A 71 -9.91 -12.05 -2.36
N TYR A 72 -9.83 -11.07 -1.46
CA TYR A 72 -9.71 -9.65 -1.83
C TYR A 72 -8.43 -9.34 -2.60
N GLU A 73 -7.30 -9.90 -2.17
CA GLU A 73 -6.02 -9.78 -2.88
C GLU A 73 -6.15 -10.23 -4.34
N GLN A 74 -6.79 -11.38 -4.58
CA GLN A 74 -7.02 -11.86 -5.95
C GLN A 74 -7.91 -10.91 -6.77
N THR A 75 -8.93 -10.32 -6.16
CA THR A 75 -9.76 -9.28 -6.81
C THR A 75 -8.95 -8.05 -7.16
N ILE A 76 -8.09 -7.57 -6.24
CA ILE A 76 -7.23 -6.41 -6.53
C ILE A 76 -6.27 -6.70 -7.68
N ILE A 77 -5.66 -7.88 -7.72
CA ILE A 77 -4.76 -8.27 -8.81
C ILE A 77 -5.52 -8.31 -10.14
N LYS A 78 -6.58 -9.12 -10.22
CA LYS A 78 -7.24 -9.45 -11.49
C LYS A 78 -8.14 -8.35 -12.01
N ASP A 79 -8.84 -7.65 -11.13
CA ASP A 79 -9.92 -6.74 -11.54
C ASP A 79 -9.51 -5.27 -11.43
N VAL A 80 -8.45 -4.95 -10.67
CA VAL A 80 -7.98 -3.57 -10.47
C VAL A 80 -6.62 -3.35 -11.12
N ILE A 81 -5.61 -4.14 -10.78
CA ILE A 81 -4.25 -3.96 -11.32
C ILE A 81 -4.19 -4.31 -12.80
N GLU A 82 -4.66 -5.50 -13.19
CA GLU A 82 -4.67 -5.89 -14.60
C GLU A 82 -5.55 -4.98 -15.45
N PHE A 83 -6.69 -4.53 -14.91
CA PHE A 83 -7.51 -3.53 -15.60
C PHE A 83 -6.76 -2.20 -15.78
N ALA A 84 -6.12 -1.67 -14.74
CA ALA A 84 -5.38 -0.42 -14.82
C ALA A 84 -4.19 -0.51 -15.80
N LYS A 85 -3.48 -1.64 -15.83
CA LYS A 85 -2.42 -1.93 -16.81
C LYS A 85 -2.95 -1.89 -18.24
N TYR A 86 -4.05 -2.62 -18.50
CA TYR A 86 -4.70 -2.66 -19.81
C TYR A 86 -5.19 -1.27 -20.24
N ASP A 87 -5.90 -0.57 -19.35
CA ASP A 87 -6.54 0.73 -19.61
C ASP A 87 -5.52 1.87 -19.79
N THR A 88 -4.27 1.70 -19.37
CA THR A 88 -3.19 2.68 -19.54
C THR A 88 -2.05 2.21 -20.43
N GLU A 89 -2.13 1.01 -21.00
CA GLU A 89 -1.05 0.39 -21.79
C GLU A 89 0.29 0.31 -21.03
N ASN A 90 0.25 0.13 -19.71
CA ASN A 90 1.44 0.00 -18.86
C ASN A 90 1.63 -1.45 -18.40
N GLU A 91 2.89 -1.88 -18.23
CA GLU A 91 3.21 -3.22 -17.72
C GLU A 91 3.08 -3.34 -16.20
N LYS A 92 3.24 -2.23 -15.48
CA LYS A 92 3.25 -2.18 -14.02
C LYS A 92 2.48 -0.97 -13.48
N VAL A 93 2.00 -1.09 -12.25
CA VAL A 93 1.30 -0.01 -11.53
C VAL A 93 2.14 0.54 -10.38
N ILE A 94 1.71 1.68 -9.85
CA ILE A 94 2.17 2.20 -8.57
C ILE A 94 1.08 1.96 -7.53
N LEU A 95 1.47 1.44 -6.36
CA LEU A 95 0.56 1.23 -5.25
C LEU A 95 0.77 2.30 -4.18
N CYS A 96 -0.32 2.84 -3.66
CA CYS A 96 -0.26 3.92 -2.69
C CYS A 96 -1.34 3.76 -1.63
N GLY A 97 -1.05 4.13 -0.39
CA GLY A 97 -2.08 4.16 0.64
C GLY A 97 -1.59 4.65 2.00
N TYR A 98 -2.57 4.88 2.87
CA TYR A 98 -2.39 5.35 4.24
C TYR A 98 -2.87 4.28 5.22
N GLU A 99 -2.19 4.03 6.35
CA GLU A 99 -2.57 2.98 7.33
C GLU A 99 -2.70 1.59 6.69
N PHE A 100 -3.87 0.94 6.74
CA PHE A 100 -4.12 -0.33 6.04
C PHE A 100 -3.96 -0.20 4.51
N GLY A 101 -4.15 0.99 3.93
CA GLY A 101 -3.81 1.21 2.53
C GLY A 101 -2.31 1.07 2.26
N ALA A 102 -1.47 1.47 3.22
CA ALA A 102 -0.03 1.26 3.16
C ALA A 102 0.34 -0.22 3.33
N TYR A 103 -0.36 -0.93 4.23
CA TYR A 103 -0.26 -2.40 4.34
C TYR A 103 -0.54 -3.09 3.01
N TYR A 104 -1.71 -2.80 2.40
CA TYR A 104 -2.09 -3.40 1.12
C TYR A 104 -1.07 -3.10 0.03
N SER A 105 -0.59 -1.85 -0.04
CA SER A 105 0.42 -1.45 -1.01
C SER A 105 1.71 -2.25 -0.86
N LEU A 106 2.25 -2.35 0.35
CA LEU A 106 3.53 -2.99 0.60
C LEU A 106 3.45 -4.51 0.49
N ASN A 107 2.44 -5.12 1.14
CA ASN A 107 2.31 -6.58 1.16
C ASN A 107 2.07 -7.13 -0.24
N LEU A 108 1.20 -6.47 -1.03
CA LEU A 108 0.92 -6.86 -2.40
C LEU A 108 2.14 -6.68 -3.30
N ALA A 109 2.84 -5.56 -3.19
CA ALA A 109 4.00 -5.27 -4.01
C ALA A 109 5.14 -6.29 -3.80
N PHE A 110 5.35 -6.76 -2.57
CA PHE A 110 6.43 -7.70 -2.30
C PHE A 110 6.05 -9.16 -2.60
N LYS A 111 4.75 -9.50 -2.57
CA LYS A 111 4.25 -10.80 -3.04
C LYS A 111 4.15 -10.89 -4.56
N TYR A 112 3.98 -9.76 -5.25
CA TYR A 112 3.81 -9.68 -6.71
C TYR A 112 4.65 -8.54 -7.32
N PRO A 113 6.00 -8.59 -7.18
CA PRO A 113 6.87 -7.48 -7.58
C PRO A 113 6.98 -7.28 -9.10
N ASP A 114 6.54 -8.25 -9.88
CA ASP A 114 6.40 -8.18 -11.34
C ASP A 114 5.25 -7.27 -11.77
N LEU A 115 4.26 -7.01 -10.90
CA LEU A 115 3.11 -6.15 -11.21
C LEU A 115 3.32 -4.69 -10.78
N VAL A 116 4.32 -4.41 -9.94
CA VAL A 116 4.45 -3.12 -9.23
C VAL A 116 5.78 -2.45 -9.55
N LYS A 117 5.71 -1.20 -10.02
CA LYS A 117 6.86 -0.34 -10.32
C LYS A 117 7.30 0.49 -9.12
N GLY A 118 6.36 0.83 -8.24
CA GLY A 118 6.68 1.62 -7.06
C GLY A 118 5.58 1.59 -6.01
N ILE A 119 5.96 1.94 -4.78
CA ILE A 119 5.05 2.09 -3.66
C ILE A 119 5.24 3.41 -2.92
N TYR A 120 4.13 4.00 -2.49
CA TYR A 120 4.08 5.11 -1.53
C TYR A 120 3.23 4.70 -0.32
N ALA A 121 3.89 4.33 0.76
CA ALA A 121 3.25 3.80 1.96
C ALA A 121 3.35 4.81 3.12
N PHE A 122 2.22 5.38 3.53
CA PHE A 122 2.13 6.41 4.56
C PHE A 122 1.53 5.83 5.84
N CYS A 123 2.22 6.01 6.97
CA CYS A 123 1.78 5.64 8.31
C CYS A 123 1.18 4.23 8.39
N GLY A 124 1.90 3.24 7.87
CA GLY A 124 1.38 1.91 7.62
C GLY A 124 1.33 1.00 8.84
N ILE A 125 0.41 0.03 8.80
CA ILE A 125 0.23 -1.03 9.80
C ILE A 125 0.79 -2.33 9.19
N TYR A 126 1.89 -2.85 9.71
CA TYR A 126 2.64 -3.95 9.12
C TYR A 126 2.75 -5.19 10.01
N ASP A 127 2.48 -5.09 11.31
CA ASP A 127 2.43 -6.26 12.21
C ASP A 127 1.02 -6.84 12.26
N MET A 128 0.75 -7.83 11.41
CA MET A 128 -0.58 -8.42 11.28
C MET A 128 -0.95 -9.38 12.41
N LYS A 129 0.01 -9.74 13.29
CA LYS A 129 -0.23 -10.65 14.43
C LYS A 129 -1.31 -10.12 15.37
N GLN A 130 -1.45 -8.80 15.49
CA GLN A 130 -2.47 -8.17 16.32
C GLN A 130 -3.91 -8.47 15.84
N PHE A 131 -4.10 -8.86 14.57
CA PHE A 131 -5.42 -9.12 13.98
C PHE A 131 -5.79 -10.60 13.90
N ILE A 132 -4.86 -11.51 14.19
CA ILE A 132 -5.05 -12.97 14.06
C ILE A 132 -5.10 -13.70 15.40
N LEU A 133 -5.06 -12.98 16.52
CA LEU A 133 -5.41 -13.47 17.87
C LEU A 133 -4.74 -14.81 18.27
N GLY A 134 -3.48 -15.02 17.86
CA GLY A 134 -2.69 -16.22 18.18
C GLY A 134 -2.78 -17.35 17.16
N HIS A 135 -3.66 -17.27 16.16
CA HIS A 135 -3.61 -18.13 14.97
C HIS A 135 -2.36 -17.77 14.15
N TYR A 136 -1.59 -18.75 13.71
CA TYR A 136 -0.35 -18.50 12.97
C TYR A 136 0.05 -19.70 12.09
N ASP A 137 -0.46 -19.73 10.86
CA ASP A 137 -0.12 -20.68 9.81
C ASP A 137 0.70 -20.00 8.69
N ASP A 138 0.92 -20.72 7.58
CA ASP A 138 1.67 -20.20 6.44
C ASP A 138 1.00 -18.97 5.81
N GLU A 139 -0.33 -18.93 5.76
CA GLU A 139 -1.05 -17.79 5.19
C GLU A 139 -0.96 -16.56 6.09
N ALA A 140 -1.04 -16.73 7.41
CA ALA A 140 -0.74 -15.68 8.38
C ALA A 140 0.69 -15.17 8.20
N TYR A 141 1.65 -16.08 8.04
CA TYR A 141 3.06 -15.75 7.85
C TYR A 141 3.30 -14.91 6.59
N TYR A 142 2.80 -15.35 5.43
CA TYR A 142 2.97 -14.65 4.15
C TYR A 142 2.13 -13.38 4.01
N ASN A 143 1.21 -13.12 4.95
CA ASN A 143 0.49 -11.85 5.04
C ASN A 143 0.97 -10.96 6.19
N ASN A 144 2.02 -11.36 6.92
CA ASN A 144 2.70 -10.52 7.90
C ASN A 144 4.08 -10.06 7.38
N PRO A 145 4.18 -8.88 6.72
CA PRO A 145 5.43 -8.44 6.09
C PRO A 145 6.63 -8.37 7.05
N LEU A 146 6.39 -8.07 8.33
CA LEU A 146 7.47 -8.04 9.32
C LEU A 146 8.09 -9.41 9.61
N ASP A 147 7.42 -10.50 9.28
CA ASP A 147 7.88 -11.86 9.56
C ASP A 147 8.38 -12.58 8.28
N TYR A 148 7.74 -12.40 7.12
CA TYR A 148 8.21 -13.06 5.89
C TYR A 148 9.31 -12.32 5.15
N ILE A 149 9.27 -10.99 5.11
CA ILE A 149 10.28 -10.23 4.35
C ILE A 149 11.68 -10.55 4.85
N PRO A 150 12.02 -10.56 6.16
CA PRO A 150 13.36 -10.89 6.62
C PRO A 150 13.91 -12.21 6.05
N ASN A 151 13.03 -13.20 5.84
CA ASN A 151 13.39 -14.53 5.36
C ASN A 151 13.30 -14.69 3.84
N LEU A 152 12.88 -13.66 3.11
CA LEU A 152 12.84 -13.67 1.65
C LEU A 152 14.27 -13.65 1.07
N ASN A 153 14.70 -14.79 0.52
CA ASN A 153 16.04 -14.97 -0.05
C ASN A 153 16.03 -15.36 -1.53
N ASP A 154 14.84 -15.53 -2.12
CA ASP A 154 14.70 -15.88 -3.53
C ASP A 154 15.19 -14.72 -4.42
N PRO A 155 16.18 -14.97 -5.31
CA PRO A 155 16.73 -13.92 -6.18
C PRO A 155 15.69 -13.28 -7.11
N TRP A 156 14.72 -14.04 -7.62
CA TRP A 156 13.71 -13.53 -8.54
C TRP A 156 12.83 -12.45 -7.88
N TYR A 157 12.45 -12.66 -6.62
CA TYR A 157 11.73 -11.65 -5.85
C TYR A 157 12.62 -10.46 -5.50
N LEU A 158 13.81 -10.73 -4.98
CA LEU A 158 14.70 -9.69 -4.48
C LEU A 158 15.16 -8.72 -5.58
N ASP A 159 15.45 -9.22 -6.78
CA ASP A 159 15.92 -8.37 -7.87
C ASP A 159 14.79 -7.46 -8.37
N GLN A 160 13.56 -7.97 -8.48
CA GLN A 160 12.42 -7.14 -8.84
C GLN A 160 12.04 -6.11 -7.78
N ILE A 161 12.16 -6.46 -6.49
CA ILE A 161 11.91 -5.51 -5.39
C ILE A 161 12.99 -4.42 -5.37
N LYS A 162 14.26 -4.72 -5.72
CA LYS A 162 15.32 -3.71 -5.83
C LYS A 162 15.10 -2.72 -6.98
N ASP A 163 14.46 -3.17 -8.05
CA ASP A 163 14.11 -2.31 -9.19
C ASP A 163 12.86 -1.44 -8.92
N MET A 164 12.16 -1.69 -7.80
CA MET A 164 10.97 -0.95 -7.39
C MET A 164 11.34 0.37 -6.69
N SER A 165 10.63 1.45 -7.03
CA SER A 165 10.72 2.69 -6.25
C SER A 165 9.91 2.57 -4.95
N ILE A 166 10.58 2.55 -3.80
CA ILE A 166 9.93 2.32 -2.51
C ILE A 166 10.02 3.58 -1.65
N THR A 167 8.87 4.14 -1.27
CA THR A 167 8.79 5.25 -0.32
C THR A 167 7.93 4.86 0.88
N ILE A 168 8.51 4.95 2.07
CA ILE A 168 7.85 4.71 3.36
C ILE A 168 7.91 6.01 4.16
N VAL A 169 6.75 6.53 4.52
CA VAL A 169 6.63 7.81 5.23
C VAL A 169 5.88 7.59 6.54
N THR A 170 6.37 8.17 7.62
CA THR A 170 5.77 8.09 8.96
C THR A 170 6.00 9.40 9.73
N GLY A 171 5.46 9.52 10.94
CA GLY A 171 5.55 10.74 11.75
C GLY A 171 5.37 10.51 13.24
N ASN A 172 5.55 11.55 14.05
CA ASN A 172 5.46 11.46 15.51
C ASN A 172 4.07 11.11 16.05
N PHE A 173 3.01 11.37 15.28
CA PHE A 173 1.64 11.03 15.67
C PHE A 173 1.12 9.75 15.01
N ASP A 174 1.98 9.03 14.28
CA ASP A 174 1.67 7.71 13.76
C ASP A 174 1.81 6.66 14.89
N ASN A 175 0.71 6.00 15.24
CA ASN A 175 0.71 4.95 16.26
C ASN A 175 1.53 3.72 15.86
N HIS A 176 1.86 3.57 14.57
CA HIS A 176 2.60 2.44 14.00
C HIS A 176 3.99 2.86 13.48
N LEU A 177 4.50 4.00 13.98
CA LEU A 177 5.83 4.52 13.64
C LEU A 177 6.94 3.46 13.72
N ASP A 178 6.93 2.66 14.79
CA ASP A 178 7.97 1.66 15.01
C ASP A 178 7.87 0.49 14.01
N GLU A 179 6.68 0.18 13.50
CA GLU A 179 6.50 -0.82 12.44
C GLU A 179 7.10 -0.31 11.12
N SER A 180 6.87 0.96 10.78
CA SER A 180 7.48 1.60 9.61
C SER A 180 9.02 1.61 9.70
N LYS A 181 9.59 1.90 10.90
CA LYS A 181 11.04 1.80 11.13
C LYS A 181 11.56 0.38 10.95
N ARG A 182 10.84 -0.63 11.47
CA ARG A 182 11.23 -2.05 11.33
C ARG A 182 11.26 -2.49 9.87
N ILE A 183 10.26 -2.11 9.07
CA ILE A 183 10.28 -2.37 7.62
C ILE A 183 11.53 -1.74 6.98
N SER A 184 11.81 -0.46 7.25
CA SER A 184 13.00 0.20 6.71
C SER A 184 14.30 -0.50 7.10
N GLN A 185 14.42 -0.96 8.35
CA GLN A 185 15.57 -1.73 8.82
C GLN A 185 15.72 -3.06 8.06
N ILE A 186 14.61 -3.78 7.82
CA ILE A 186 14.61 -5.03 7.05
C ILE A 186 15.07 -4.77 5.61
N LEU A 187 14.56 -3.73 4.95
CA LEU A 187 14.96 -3.37 3.59
C LEU A 187 16.46 -3.01 3.51
N ASN A 188 16.97 -2.26 4.50
CA ASN A 188 18.41 -1.95 4.61
C ASN A 188 19.26 -3.22 4.76
N GLN A 189 18.87 -4.16 5.62
CA GLN A 189 19.58 -5.44 5.81
C GLN A 189 19.63 -6.25 4.52
N LYS A 190 18.59 -6.17 3.69
CA LYS A 190 18.51 -6.80 2.37
C LYS A 190 19.16 -6.02 1.23
N LYS A 191 19.71 -4.83 1.53
CA LYS A 191 20.29 -3.91 0.53
C LYS A 191 19.27 -3.52 -0.55
N ILE A 192 18.01 -3.35 -0.16
CA ILE A 192 16.93 -2.85 -1.02
C ILE A 192 16.90 -1.32 -0.87
N GLY A 193 17.11 -0.61 -1.98
CA GLY A 193 17.04 0.84 -2.01
C GLY A 193 15.62 1.33 -1.72
N HIS A 194 15.48 2.29 -0.81
CA HIS A 194 14.19 2.89 -0.47
C HIS A 194 14.36 4.27 0.16
N THR A 195 13.31 5.08 0.09
CA THR A 195 13.18 6.31 0.89
C THR A 195 12.43 5.99 2.16
N PHE A 196 13.04 6.27 3.31
CA PHE A 196 12.37 6.30 4.61
C PHE A 196 12.32 7.75 5.11
N ALA A 197 11.11 8.27 5.30
CA ALA A 197 10.90 9.66 5.70
C ALA A 197 10.12 9.77 7.00
N TYR A 198 10.69 10.51 7.95
CA TYR A 198 10.03 10.89 9.19
C TYR A 198 9.59 12.35 9.11
N ILE A 199 8.29 12.59 9.21
CA ILE A 199 7.69 13.92 9.08
C ILE A 199 7.05 14.34 10.40
N GLU A 200 7.59 15.41 10.98
CA GLU A 200 7.03 16.02 12.19
C GLU A 200 5.60 16.53 11.91
N GLY A 201 4.66 16.19 12.80
CA GLY A 201 3.24 16.54 12.71
C GLY A 201 2.37 15.55 11.92
N LEU A 202 2.97 14.60 11.19
CA LEU A 202 2.21 13.59 10.43
C LEU A 202 1.60 12.54 11.38
N GLY A 203 0.37 12.10 11.06
CA GLY A 203 -0.45 11.18 11.87
C GLY A 203 -1.57 11.86 12.67
N LYS A 204 -1.55 13.21 12.78
CA LYS A 204 -2.53 13.95 13.60
C LYS A 204 -3.75 14.47 12.83
N ASN A 205 -3.58 14.89 11.58
CA ASN A 205 -4.66 15.44 10.76
C ASN A 205 -4.44 15.19 9.26
N TRP A 206 -5.54 15.29 8.50
CA TRP A 206 -5.56 15.01 7.06
C TRP A 206 -4.93 16.10 6.19
N ASP A 207 -4.85 17.34 6.65
CA ASP A 207 -4.23 18.42 5.87
C ASP A 207 -2.73 18.20 5.74
N LYS A 208 -2.05 17.86 6.84
CA LYS A 208 -0.63 17.50 6.78
C LYS A 208 -0.39 16.23 5.96
N ALA A 209 -1.27 15.23 6.10
CA ALA A 209 -1.19 14.01 5.30
C ALA A 209 -1.28 14.32 3.80
N ARG A 210 -2.18 15.21 3.39
CA ARG A 210 -2.39 15.62 2.00
C ARG A 210 -1.18 16.36 1.42
N GLU A 211 -0.60 17.28 2.19
CA GLU A 211 0.63 18.01 1.82
C GLU A 211 1.78 17.04 1.56
N VAL A 212 2.02 16.12 2.51
CA VAL A 212 3.08 15.11 2.42
C VAL A 212 2.84 14.16 1.26
N PHE A 213 1.62 13.67 1.11
CA PHE A 213 1.23 12.82 -0.02
C PHE A 213 1.49 13.51 -1.36
N GLN A 214 1.05 14.76 -1.52
CA GLN A 214 1.27 15.53 -2.74
C GLN A 214 2.76 15.66 -3.02
N PHE A 215 3.57 15.98 -2.01
CA PHE A 215 5.02 16.13 -2.17
C PHE A 215 5.68 14.85 -2.71
N TYR A 216 5.38 13.69 -2.14
CA TYR A 216 6.02 12.44 -2.58
C TYR A 216 5.48 11.94 -3.91
N VAL A 217 4.16 11.99 -4.13
CA VAL A 217 3.54 11.47 -5.35
C VAL A 217 3.74 12.42 -6.54
N SER A 218 4.00 13.72 -6.33
CA SER A 218 4.28 14.64 -7.44
C SER A 218 5.69 14.52 -8.02
N ASN A 219 6.60 13.83 -7.32
CA ASN A 219 7.99 13.61 -7.73
C ASN A 219 8.21 12.24 -8.42
N LEU A 220 7.16 11.72 -9.06
CA LEU A 220 7.17 10.50 -9.89
C LEU A 220 8.13 10.58 -11.08
#